data_AF-A0A2N1D975-F1
#
_entry.id   AF-A0A2N1D975-F1
#
_cell.length_a   1.000
_cell.length_b   1.000
_cell.length_c   1.000
_cell.angle_alpha   90.00
_cell.angle_beta   90.00
_cell.angle_gamma   90.00
#
_symmetry.space_group_name_H-M   'P 1'
#
loop_
_entity.id
_entity.type
_entity.pdbx_description
1 polymer ?
#
loop_
_entity_poly.entity_id
_entity_poly.type
_entity_poly.pdbx_seq_one_letter_code
_entity_poly.pdbx_strand_id
1 'polypeptide(L)'
;MSAFIESIRLEIRTLQYSLKTEKTYLYWCRYFIRFNSLKHPNVMGNAEIERFLNHLAVNRGVSAATQNLALCAIVFMYKRVLNQELVDLKYRYAKAPKNLPTVLNADEVKAVLSCLKGKYWLVTAILYGCGLRINEALRIRIKDIDFSNH
;
A
#
# COMPACT_ATOMS: atom_id res chain seq x y z
N MET A 1 1.16 22.21 -8.06
CA MET A 1 1.48 21.20 -7.00
C MET A 1 2.47 21.88 -6.05
N SER A 2 2.32 21.78 -4.72
CA SER A 2 3.26 22.44 -3.79
C SER A 2 4.69 21.91 -4.00
N ALA A 3 5.69 22.79 -4.02
CA ALA A 3 7.10 22.44 -4.23
C ALA A 3 7.59 21.33 -3.27
N PHE A 4 7.07 21.33 -2.04
CA PHE A 4 7.38 20.31 -1.03
C PHE A 4 6.84 18.91 -1.38
N ILE A 5 5.70 18.81 -2.06
CA ILE A 5 5.16 17.50 -2.46
C ILE A 5 5.97 16.93 -3.63
N GLU A 6 6.51 17.79 -4.50
CA GLU A 6 7.41 17.36 -5.57
C GLU A 6 8.75 16.86 -5.04
N SER A 7 9.30 17.46 -3.97
CA SER A 7 10.53 16.95 -3.36
C SER A 7 10.33 15.55 -2.76
N ILE A 8 9.19 15.29 -2.11
CA ILE A 8 8.83 13.93 -1.65
C ILE A 8 8.74 12.96 -2.82
N ARG A 9 8.09 13.36 -3.93
CA ARG A 9 7.98 12.51 -5.13
C ARG A 9 9.36 12.19 -5.70
N LEU A 10 10.22 13.19 -5.82
CA LEU A 10 11.58 13.03 -6.34
C LEU A 10 12.35 12.00 -5.51
N GLU A 11 12.34 12.16 -4.19
CA GLU A 11 13.04 11.25 -3.28
C GLU A 11 12.53 9.81 -3.37
N ILE A 12 11.21 9.62 -3.46
CA ILE A 12 10.60 8.28 -3.66
C ILE A 12 11.10 7.64 -4.97
N ARG A 13 11.22 8.42 -6.04
CA ARG A 13 11.69 7.93 -7.34
C ARG A 13 13.19 7.66 -7.36
N THR A 14 13.99 8.50 -6.70
CA THR A 14 15.43 8.27 -6.49
C THR A 14 15.66 6.93 -5.80
N LEU A 15 14.84 6.58 -4.81
CA LEU A 15 14.87 5.31 -4.10
C LEU A 15 14.21 4.14 -4.87
N GLN A 16 13.78 4.37 -6.12
CA GLN A 16 13.18 3.37 -7.01
C GLN A 16 11.95 2.66 -6.40
N TYR A 17 11.20 3.35 -5.55
CA TYR A 17 9.96 2.78 -5.04
C TYR A 17 8.90 2.64 -6.13
N SER A 18 8.00 1.67 -5.93
CA SER A 18 6.90 1.45 -6.86
C SER A 18 5.98 2.67 -6.98
N LEU A 19 5.36 2.86 -8.15
CA LEU A 19 4.35 3.91 -8.36
C LEU A 19 3.17 3.79 -7.38
N LYS A 20 2.87 2.58 -6.90
CA LYS A 20 1.83 2.37 -5.89
C LYS A 20 2.26 2.97 -4.54
N THR A 21 3.53 2.78 -4.16
CA THR A 21 4.12 3.40 -2.98
C THR A 21 4.13 4.92 -3.11
N GLU A 22 4.54 5.47 -4.26
CA GLU A 22 4.50 6.91 -4.54
C GLU A 22 3.10 7.48 -4.30
N LYS A 23 2.07 6.93 -4.95
CA LYS A 23 0.69 7.39 -4.80
C LYS A 23 0.22 7.36 -3.34
N THR A 24 0.54 6.27 -2.65
CA THR A 24 0.15 6.05 -1.26
C THR A 24 0.83 7.04 -0.31
N TYR A 25 2.14 7.22 -0.45
CA TYR A 25 2.90 8.10 0.43
C TYR A 25 2.52 9.55 0.20
N LEU A 26 2.44 9.99 -1.06
CA LEU A 26 1.98 11.34 -1.40
C LEU A 26 0.55 11.60 -0.92
N TYR A 27 -0.33 10.60 -0.90
CA TYR A 27 -1.66 10.73 -0.32
C TYR A 27 -1.58 11.00 1.18
N TRP A 28 -0.86 10.17 1.95
CA TRP A 28 -0.77 10.31 3.40
C TRP A 28 -0.05 11.58 3.83
N CYS A 29 1.05 11.97 3.17
CA CYS A 29 1.75 13.22 3.46
C CYS A 29 0.83 14.43 3.22
N ARG A 30 0.11 14.47 2.10
CA ARG A 30 -0.86 15.54 1.83
C ARG A 30 -1.99 15.56 2.85
N TYR A 31 -2.49 14.39 3.23
CA TYR A 31 -3.58 14.30 4.18
C TYR A 31 -3.17 14.75 5.59
N PHE A 32 -1.96 14.38 6.01
CA PHE A 32 -1.35 14.85 7.26
C PHE A 32 -1.18 16.38 7.27
N ILE A 33 -0.64 16.97 6.20
CA ILE A 33 -0.48 18.44 6.09
C ILE A 33 -1.84 19.14 6.15
N ARG A 34 -2.85 18.61 5.45
CA ARG A 34 -4.21 19.17 5.46
C ARG A 34 -4.88 19.06 6.84
N PHE A 35 -4.66 17.95 7.55
CA PHE A 35 -5.18 17.76 8.91
C PHE A 35 -4.62 18.80 9.88
N ASN A 36 -3.36 19.22 9.69
CA ASN A 36 -2.70 20.22 10.51
C ASN A 36 -2.81 21.64 9.92
N SER A 37 -3.94 21.95 9.26
CA SER A 37 -4.24 23.30 8.74
C SER A 37 -3.20 23.84 7.75
N LEU A 38 -2.62 22.99 6.91
CA LEU A 38 -1.60 23.34 5.92
C LEU A 38 -0.29 23.87 6.53
N LYS A 39 -0.05 23.65 7.83
CA LYS A 39 1.25 23.92 8.44
C LYS A 39 2.34 23.11 7.77
N HIS A 40 3.51 23.71 7.60
CA HIS A 40 4.65 23.03 7.02
C HIS A 40 5.17 21.96 8.00
N PRO A 41 5.48 20.73 7.58
CA PRO A 41 5.92 19.68 8.51
C PRO A 41 7.19 19.98 9.29
N ASN A 42 8.01 20.93 8.83
CA ASN A 42 9.18 21.42 9.57
C ASN A 42 8.85 22.09 10.92
N VAL A 43 7.62 22.60 11.11
CA VAL A 43 7.18 23.19 12.39
C VAL A 43 6.28 22.25 13.21
N MET A 44 6.20 20.98 12.79
CA MET A 44 5.40 19.94 13.42
C MET A 44 6.32 18.85 13.93
N GLY A 45 5.89 18.14 14.97
CA GLY A 45 6.65 17.06 15.58
C GLY A 45 5.77 15.90 15.99
N ASN A 46 6.19 15.19 17.03
CA ASN A 46 5.51 13.99 17.49
C ASN A 46 4.07 14.24 17.90
N ALA A 47 3.78 15.39 18.53
CA ALA A 47 2.43 15.73 18.99
C ALA A 47 1.41 15.76 17.83
N GLU A 48 1.76 16.39 16.71
CA GLU A 48 0.91 16.44 15.53
C GLU A 48 0.76 15.07 14.87
N ILE A 49 1.83 14.26 14.86
CA ILE A 49 1.82 12.90 14.31
C ILE A 49 0.90 12.01 15.15
N GLU A 50 1.06 11.99 16.47
CA GLU A 50 0.22 11.21 17.39
C GLU A 50 -1.24 11.65 17.30
N ARG A 51 -1.51 12.96 17.27
CA ARG A 51 -2.87 13.49 17.08
C ARG A 51 -3.49 13.02 15.77
N PHE A 52 -2.73 13.02 14.69
CA PHE A 52 -3.21 12.55 13.39
C PHE A 52 -3.49 11.04 13.40
N LEU A 53 -2.59 10.22 13.94
CA LEU A 53 -2.79 8.78 14.02
C LEU A 53 -3.97 8.41 14.92
N ASN A 54 -4.14 9.11 16.04
CA ASN A 54 -5.32 8.95 16.91
C ASN A 54 -6.61 9.34 16.17
N HIS A 55 -6.61 10.41 15.37
CA HIS A 55 -7.75 10.76 14.54
C HIS A 55 -8.09 9.65 13.52
N LEU A 56 -7.06 9.05 12.89
CA LEU A 56 -7.27 7.92 11.98
C LEU A 56 -7.88 6.70 12.70
N ALA A 57 -7.41 6.41 13.90
CA ALA A 57 -7.86 5.27 14.68
C ALA A 57 -9.28 5.46 15.23
N VAL A 58 -9.53 6.60 15.89
CA VAL A 58 -10.75 6.83 16.68
C VAL A 58 -11.86 7.43 15.82
N ASN A 59 -11.58 8.50 15.06
CA ASN A 59 -12.62 9.20 14.31
C ASN A 59 -12.92 8.54 12.96
N ARG A 60 -11.90 7.98 12.29
CA ARG A 60 -12.08 7.33 10.99
C ARG A 60 -12.22 5.82 11.06
N GLY A 61 -11.93 5.21 12.21
CA GLY A 61 -12.02 3.76 12.39
C GLY A 61 -11.17 2.96 11.40
N VAL A 62 -10.05 3.51 10.92
CA VAL A 62 -9.26 2.82 9.88
C VAL A 62 -8.50 1.63 10.46
N SER A 63 -8.30 0.61 9.62
CA SER A 63 -7.58 -0.60 10.02
C SER A 63 -6.17 -0.32 10.51
N ALA A 64 -5.65 -1.19 11.37
CA ALA A 64 -4.26 -1.17 11.84
C ALA A 64 -3.24 -1.08 10.70
N ALA A 65 -3.44 -1.83 9.62
CA ALA A 65 -2.57 -1.80 8.44
C ALA A 65 -2.59 -0.43 7.74
N THR A 66 -3.75 0.22 7.68
CA THR A 66 -3.91 1.56 7.11
C THR A 66 -3.18 2.61 7.95
N GLN A 67 -3.27 2.52 9.29
CA GLN A 67 -2.55 3.43 10.20
C GLN A 67 -1.04 3.26 10.06
N ASN A 68 -0.56 2.02 10.01
CA ASN A 68 0.87 1.72 9.84
C ASN A 68 1.40 2.28 8.51
N LEU A 69 0.60 2.20 7.44
CA LEU A 69 0.96 2.77 6.14
C LEU A 69 1.04 4.31 6.17
N ALA A 70 0.12 4.95 6.89
CA ALA A 70 0.17 6.40 7.13
C ALA A 70 1.41 6.79 7.93
N LEU A 71 1.72 6.05 9.00
CA LEU A 71 2.91 6.25 9.83
C LEU A 71 4.20 6.11 9.00
N CYS A 72 4.33 5.04 8.22
CA CYS A 72 5.49 4.83 7.35
C CYS A 72 5.70 5.99 6.36
N ALA A 73 4.63 6.52 5.77
CA ALA A 73 4.72 7.66 4.86
C ALA A 73 5.17 8.94 5.58
N ILE A 74 4.67 9.18 6.79
CA ILE A 74 5.05 10.35 7.61
C ILE A 74 6.50 10.24 8.05
N VAL A 75 6.92 9.11 8.62
CA VAL A 75 8.30 8.86 9.03
C VAL A 75 9.26 8.99 7.85
N PHE A 76 8.87 8.48 6.68
CA PHE A 76 9.64 8.66 5.45
C PHE A 76 9.84 10.13 5.11
N MET A 77 8.77 10.95 5.16
CA MET A 77 8.84 12.38 4.89
C MET A 77 9.78 13.10 5.86
N TYR A 78 9.69 12.86 7.17
CA TYR A 78 10.58 13.49 8.15
C TYR A 78 12.03 13.04 8.00
N LYS A 79 12.26 11.73 7.88
CA LYS A 79 13.63 11.17 7.84
C LYS A 79 14.36 11.46 6.54
N ARG A 80 13.67 11.38 5.38
CA ARG A 80 14.32 11.46 4.06
C ARG A 80 14.23 12.84 3.41
N VAL A 81 13.15 13.58 3.66
CA VAL A 81 12.93 14.87 3.00
C VAL A 81 13.28 16.04 3.92
N LEU A 82 12.97 15.94 5.21
CA LEU A 82 13.30 16.98 6.18
C LEU A 82 14.61 16.72 6.94
N ASN A 83 15.22 15.55 6.78
CA ASN A 83 16.40 15.11 7.56
C ASN A 83 16.23 15.32 9.08
N GLN A 84 15.00 15.13 9.57
CA GLN A 84 14.66 15.24 10.99
C GLN A 84 14.39 13.85 11.54
N GLU A 85 15.09 13.50 12.61
CA GLU A 85 14.81 12.27 13.36
C GLU A 85 13.66 12.51 14.33
N LEU A 86 12.61 11.69 14.19
CA LEU A 86 11.52 11.65 15.15
C LEU A 86 11.96 10.81 16.35
N VAL A 87 12.51 11.45 17.37
CA VAL A 87 12.91 10.82 18.64
C VAL A 87 11.67 10.64 19.53
N ASP A 88 11.49 9.50 20.18
CA ASP A 88 10.38 9.22 21.13
C ASP A 88 8.95 9.19 20.55
N LEU A 89 8.77 8.65 19.35
CA LEU A 89 7.42 8.38 18.86
C LEU A 89 6.76 7.25 19.68
N LYS A 90 5.83 7.56 20.58
CA LYS A 90 5.18 6.58 21.47
C LYS A 90 4.17 5.67 20.78
N TYR A 91 4.02 5.82 19.46
CA TYR A 91 3.06 5.05 18.68
C TYR A 91 3.59 3.65 18.35
N ARG A 92 2.98 2.63 18.95
CA ARG A 92 3.26 1.22 18.60
C ARG A 92 2.52 0.88 17.31
N TYR A 93 3.20 0.18 16.39
CA TYR A 93 2.56 -0.40 15.22
C TYR A 93 1.31 -1.18 15.63
N ALA A 94 0.17 -0.83 15.04
CA ALA A 94 -1.08 -1.51 15.34
C ALA A 94 -0.99 -2.93 14.76
N LYS A 95 -1.28 -3.95 15.58
CA LYS A 95 -1.31 -5.35 15.11
C LYS A 95 -2.50 -5.53 14.18
N ALA A 96 -2.23 -5.75 12.91
CA ALA A 96 -3.28 -6.17 11.98
C ALA A 96 -3.70 -7.61 12.32
N PRO A 97 -5.01 -7.90 12.43
CA PRO A 97 -5.47 -9.27 12.57
C PRO A 97 -5.05 -10.05 11.32
N LYS A 98 -4.44 -11.22 11.52
CA LYS A 98 -4.19 -12.16 10.42
C LYS A 98 -5.51 -12.84 10.08
N ASN A 99 -6.09 -12.49 8.95
CA ASN A 99 -7.19 -13.27 8.41
C ASN A 99 -6.66 -14.64 8.02
N LEU A 100 -7.29 -15.70 8.53
CA LEU A 100 -7.00 -17.06 8.08
C LEU A 100 -7.37 -17.14 6.58
N PRO A 101 -6.50 -17.71 5.73
CA PRO A 101 -6.83 -17.88 4.33
C PRO A 101 -8.02 -18.84 4.21
N THR A 102 -9.16 -18.32 3.80
CA THR A 102 -10.31 -19.14 3.39
C THR A 102 -10.02 -19.64 1.98
N VAL A 103 -9.72 -20.92 1.86
CA VAL A 103 -9.45 -21.58 0.56
C VAL A 103 -10.78 -22.05 -0.01
N LEU A 104 -10.99 -21.82 -1.31
CA LEU A 104 -12.14 -22.35 -2.03
C LEU A 104 -11.94 -23.84 -2.32
N ASN A 105 -13.01 -24.63 -2.20
CA ASN A 105 -13.00 -26.03 -2.60
C ASN A 105 -13.06 -26.18 -4.13
N ALA A 106 -12.66 -27.34 -4.64
CA ALA A 106 -12.62 -27.62 -6.08
C ALA A 106 -13.98 -27.39 -6.77
N ASP A 107 -15.09 -27.74 -6.11
CA ASP A 107 -16.45 -27.52 -6.63
C ASP A 107 -16.82 -26.04 -6.71
N GLU A 108 -16.42 -25.24 -5.72
CA GLU A 108 -16.65 -23.79 -5.71
C GLU A 108 -15.86 -23.12 -6.83
N VAL A 109 -14.61 -23.55 -7.04
CA VAL A 109 -13.78 -23.06 -8.15
C VAL A 109 -14.40 -23.41 -9.50
N LYS A 110 -14.91 -24.64 -9.65
CA LYS A 110 -15.59 -25.08 -10.87
C LYS A 110 -16.87 -24.26 -11.13
N ALA A 111 -17.64 -23.97 -10.08
CA ALA A 111 -18.82 -23.11 -10.18
C ALA A 111 -18.44 -21.68 -10.63
N VAL A 112 -17.39 -21.09 -10.05
CA VAL A 112 -16.89 -19.77 -10.47
C VAL A 112 -16.41 -19.78 -11.92
N LEU A 113 -15.62 -20.77 -12.32
CA LEU A 113 -15.12 -20.90 -13.70
C LEU A 113 -16.28 -21.07 -14.70
N SER A 114 -17.36 -21.77 -14.33
CA SER A 114 -18.52 -21.96 -15.21
C SER A 114 -19.24 -20.65 -15.56
N CYS A 115 -19.16 -19.64 -14.68
CA CYS A 115 -19.76 -18.32 -14.88
C CYS A 115 -18.86 -17.36 -15.68
N LEU A 116 -17.58 -17.69 -15.87
CA LEU A 116 -16.60 -16.84 -16.54
C LEU A 116 -16.46 -17.20 -18.02
N LYS A 117 -16.21 -16.20 -18.88
CA LYS A 117 -16.04 -16.39 -20.33
C LYS A 117 -14.81 -15.65 -20.87
N GLY A 118 -14.21 -16.21 -21.92
CA GLY A 118 -13.10 -15.61 -22.67
C GLY A 118 -11.86 -15.34 -21.80
N LYS A 119 -11.34 -14.12 -21.86
CA LYS A 119 -10.11 -13.70 -21.16
C LYS A 119 -10.16 -13.90 -19.64
N TYR A 120 -11.33 -13.68 -19.02
CA TYR A 120 -11.47 -13.80 -17.56
C TYR A 120 -11.40 -15.26 -17.12
N TRP A 121 -11.96 -16.18 -17.92
CA TRP A 121 -11.83 -17.61 -17.69
C TRP A 121 -10.37 -18.06 -17.72
N LEU A 122 -9.63 -17.66 -18.75
CA LEU A 122 -8.22 -18.02 -18.92
C LEU A 122 -7.35 -17.51 -17.77
N VAL A 123 -7.51 -16.24 -17.40
CA VAL A 123 -6.74 -15.65 -16.29
C VAL A 123 -7.06 -16.36 -14.97
N THR A 124 -8.33 -16.63 -14.66
CA THR A 124 -8.71 -17.34 -13.44
C THR A 124 -8.20 -18.79 -13.43
N ALA A 125 -8.23 -19.49 -14.57
CA ALA A 125 -7.70 -20.84 -14.69
C ALA A 125 -6.17 -20.88 -14.45
N ILE A 126 -5.42 -19.92 -15.00
CA ILE A 126 -3.97 -19.81 -14.79
C ILE A 126 -3.65 -19.46 -13.32
N LEU A 127 -4.41 -18.55 -12.71
CA LEU A 127 -4.25 -18.20 -11.29
C LEU A 127 -4.45 -19.41 -10.38
N TYR A 128 -5.50 -20.19 -10.63
CA TYR A 128 -5.80 -21.39 -9.86
C TYR A 128 -4.81 -22.53 -10.14
N GLY A 129 -4.54 -22.83 -11.42
CA GLY A 129 -3.71 -23.97 -11.83
C GLY A 129 -2.22 -23.82 -11.52
N CYS A 130 -1.69 -22.60 -11.61
CA CYS A 130 -0.26 -22.33 -11.38
C CYS A 130 0.01 -21.63 -10.03
N GLY A 131 -1.02 -21.29 -9.26
CA GLY A 131 -0.87 -20.58 -7.98
C GLY A 131 -0.26 -19.18 -8.09
N LEU A 132 -0.33 -18.56 -9.26
CA LEU A 132 0.29 -17.25 -9.52
C LEU A 132 -0.42 -16.14 -8.75
N ARG A 133 0.33 -15.09 -8.40
CA ARG A 133 -0.30 -13.85 -7.93
C ARG A 133 -0.96 -13.12 -9.10
N ILE A 134 -2.00 -12.34 -8.81
CA ILE A 134 -2.74 -11.60 -9.85
C ILE A 134 -1.85 -10.74 -10.75
N ASN A 135 -0.84 -10.07 -10.17
CA ASN A 135 0.09 -9.24 -10.97
C ASN A 135 1.08 -10.07 -11.79
N GLU A 136 1.38 -11.30 -11.37
CA GLU A 136 2.22 -12.22 -12.14
C GLU A 136 1.42 -12.71 -13.35
N ALA A 137 0.19 -13.20 -13.14
CA ALA A 137 -0.69 -13.65 -14.21
C ALA A 137 -0.99 -12.55 -15.26
N LEU A 138 -1.19 -11.31 -14.83
CA LEU A 138 -1.42 -10.18 -15.73
C LEU A 138 -0.18 -9.70 -16.50
N ARG A 139 1.02 -10.15 -16.11
CA ARG A 139 2.29 -9.76 -16.74
C ARG A 139 2.96 -10.87 -17.55
N ILE A 140 2.32 -12.04 -17.63
CA ILE A 140 2.78 -13.17 -18.46
C ILE A 140 3.00 -12.68 -19.90
N ARG A 141 4.16 -13.00 -20.45
CA ARG A 141 4.50 -12.80 -21.86
C ARG A 141 4.49 -14.15 -22.56
N ILE A 142 4.32 -14.12 -23.88
CA ILE A 142 4.30 -15.35 -24.71
C ILE A 142 5.56 -16.20 -24.48
N LYS A 143 6.73 -15.57 -24.28
CA LYS A 143 8.00 -16.24 -23.99
C LYS A 143 8.06 -16.96 -22.62
N ASP A 144 7.15 -16.64 -21.71
CA ASP A 144 7.10 -17.24 -20.37
C ASP A 144 6.25 -18.53 -20.38
N ILE A 145 5.62 -18.86 -21.52
CA ILE A 145 4.79 -20.05 -21.70
C ILE A 145 5.58 -21.07 -22.52
N ASP A 146 5.93 -22.18 -21.88
CA ASP A 146 6.56 -23.32 -22.53
C ASP A 146 5.50 -24.40 -22.82
N PHE A 147 5.33 -24.73 -24.09
CA PHE A 147 4.42 -25.79 -24.55
C PHE A 147 5.16 -27.11 -24.83
N SER A 148 6.47 -27.14 -24.64
CA SER A 148 7.36 -28.19 -25.16
C SER A 148 7.70 -29.26 -24.12
N ASN A 149 7.55 -28.95 -22.84
CA ASN A 149 7.78 -29.89 -21.74
C ASN A 149 6.47 -30.58 -21.37
N HIS A 150 6.27 -31.79 -21.91
CA HIS A 150 5.27 -32.77 -21.45
C HIS A 150 5.86 -33.63 -20.35
#